data_AF-A0A9P1HR86-F1
#
_entry.id   AF-A0A9P1HR86-F1
#
_cell.length_a   1.000
_cell.length_b   1.000
_cell.length_c   1.000
_cell.angle_alpha   90.00
_cell.angle_beta   90.00
_cell.angle_gamma   90.00
#
_symmetry.space_group_name_H-M   'P 1'
#
loop_
_entity.id
_entity.type
_entity.pdbx_description
1 polymer ?
#
loop_
_entity_poly.entity_id
_entity_poly.type
_entity_poly.pdbx_seq_one_letter_code
_entity_poly.pdbx_strand_id
1 'polypeptide(L)'
;MDSLDIDSLWIKVKSRLFAESRLKTFSNWPYKPSASVLCTPSKLALAGFVSSATSEEPSSAICVFCDRDLIFDPEDDPWKEHAIREPECPLIRLNNKSEVDWEVEEAFTLIKHLALKEMSSEFDTIAKTIEEGYNDILLMNDKTTM
;
A
#
# COMPACT_ATOMS: atom_id res chain seq x y z
N MET A 1 -1.21 -1.34 -31.10
CA MET A 1 -1.68 -0.60 -29.93
C MET A 1 -2.25 -1.66 -29.02
N ASP A 2 -1.37 -2.29 -28.25
CA ASP A 2 -1.80 -3.35 -27.34
C ASP A 2 -2.78 -2.71 -26.35
N SER A 3 -3.96 -3.29 -26.25
CA SER A 3 -4.97 -2.88 -25.28
C SER A 3 -4.30 -2.82 -23.90
N LEU A 4 -4.67 -1.84 -23.09
CA LEU A 4 -4.40 -1.87 -21.65
C LEU A 4 -4.64 -3.30 -21.15
N ASP A 5 -3.62 -3.92 -20.56
CA ASP A 5 -3.73 -5.26 -19.98
C ASP A 5 -4.54 -5.15 -18.68
N ILE A 6 -5.85 -5.01 -18.84
CA ILE A 6 -6.83 -4.85 -17.77
C ILE A 6 -6.81 -6.08 -16.86
N ASP A 7 -6.51 -7.26 -17.40
CA ASP A 7 -6.44 -8.50 -16.62
C ASP A 7 -5.25 -8.48 -15.66
N SER A 8 -4.07 -8.08 -16.14
CA SER A 8 -2.89 -7.88 -15.29
C SER A 8 -3.11 -6.79 -14.24
N LEU A 9 -3.68 -5.64 -14.65
CA LEU A 9 -4.03 -4.56 -13.72
C LEU A 9 -5.01 -5.06 -12.65
N TRP A 10 -6.03 -5.81 -13.04
CA TRP A 10 -7.00 -6.36 -12.10
C TRP A 10 -6.37 -7.36 -11.12
N ILE A 11 -5.45 -8.23 -11.58
CA ILE A 11 -4.70 -9.13 -10.70
C ILE A 11 -3.96 -8.34 -9.62
N LYS A 12 -3.25 -7.28 -10.02
CA LYS A 12 -2.52 -6.40 -9.08
C LYS A 12 -3.47 -5.70 -8.10
N VAL A 13 -4.55 -5.08 -8.59
CA VAL A 13 -5.55 -4.40 -7.75
C VAL A 13 -6.19 -5.37 -6.76
N LYS A 14 -6.68 -6.52 -7.24
CA LYS A 14 -7.33 -7.55 -6.41
C LYS A 14 -6.43 -8.06 -5.30
N SER A 15 -5.12 -8.19 -5.57
CA SER A 15 -4.14 -8.65 -4.57
C SER A 15 -3.96 -7.67 -3.40
N ARG A 16 -4.37 -6.41 -3.55
CA ARG A 16 -4.27 -5.38 -2.50
C ARG A 16 -5.63 -5.01 -1.90
N LEU A 17 -6.71 -5.15 -2.69
CA LEU A 17 -8.06 -4.70 -2.33
C LEU A 17 -8.66 -5.45 -1.13
N PHE A 18 -8.47 -6.77 -1.04
CA PHE A 18 -9.14 -7.61 -0.04
C PHE A 18 -8.26 -7.87 1.19
N ALA A 19 -8.86 -7.83 2.38
CA ALA A 19 -8.20 -8.05 3.67
C ALA A 19 -7.54 -9.42 3.73
N GLU A 20 -8.13 -10.45 3.12
CA GLU A 20 -7.54 -11.79 3.07
C GLU A 20 -6.17 -11.79 2.37
N SER A 21 -6.03 -11.03 1.28
CA SER A 21 -4.75 -10.90 0.57
C SER A 21 -3.73 -10.14 1.42
N ARG A 22 -4.17 -9.06 2.09
CA ARG A 22 -3.31 -8.27 2.98
C ARG A 22 -2.83 -9.06 4.19
N LEU A 23 -3.70 -9.89 4.77
CA LEU A 23 -3.38 -10.74 5.92
C LEU A 23 -2.20 -11.67 5.64
N LYS A 24 -2.08 -12.18 4.40
CA LYS A 24 -0.98 -13.07 3.98
C LYS A 24 0.40 -12.41 4.06
N THR A 25 0.48 -11.09 4.17
CA THR A 25 1.75 -10.36 4.30
C THR A 25 2.34 -10.41 5.71
N PHE A 26 1.55 -10.75 6.73
CA PHE A 26 1.95 -10.72 8.14
C PHE A 26 2.46 -12.10 8.63
N SER A 27 3.48 -12.64 7.98
CA SER A 27 4.04 -13.96 8.35
C SER A 27 4.87 -13.95 9.64
N ASN A 28 5.51 -12.82 9.98
CA ASN A 28 6.42 -12.69 11.12
C ASN A 28 6.05 -11.54 12.06
N TRP A 29 4.74 -11.29 12.25
CA TRP A 29 4.29 -10.19 13.12
C TRP A 29 4.73 -10.44 14.58
N PRO A 30 5.33 -9.45 15.27
CA PRO A 30 6.00 -9.67 16.54
C PRO A 30 5.04 -9.92 17.72
N TYR A 31 3.79 -9.48 17.60
CA TYR A 31 2.83 -9.57 18.71
C TYR A 31 2.06 -10.88 18.71
N LYS A 32 2.23 -11.65 19.79
CA LYS A 32 1.46 -12.87 20.04
C LYS A 32 0.06 -12.53 20.55
N PRO A 33 -0.98 -13.29 20.17
CA PRO A 33 -2.33 -13.06 20.66
C PRO A 33 -2.42 -13.10 22.19
N SER A 34 -2.99 -12.06 22.79
CA SER A 34 -3.29 -11.97 24.22
C SER A 34 -4.46 -11.00 24.45
N ALA A 35 -4.98 -10.93 25.68
CA ALA A 35 -6.09 -10.04 26.03
C ALA A 35 -5.73 -8.54 25.97
N SER A 36 -4.44 -8.19 26.11
CA SER A 36 -3.97 -6.80 26.04
C SER A 36 -3.50 -6.38 24.65
N VAL A 37 -3.30 -7.33 23.73
CA VAL A 37 -2.82 -7.06 22.38
C VAL A 37 -4.03 -6.78 21.48
N LEU A 38 -4.16 -5.52 21.06
CA LEU A 38 -5.15 -5.08 20.08
C LEU A 38 -4.58 -5.07 18.66
N CYS A 39 -3.27 -4.90 18.49
CA CYS A 39 -2.64 -4.82 17.19
C CYS A 39 -2.33 -6.22 16.62
N THR A 40 -3.37 -6.85 16.06
CA THR A 40 -3.27 -8.17 15.42
C THR A 40 -3.18 -8.06 13.90
N PRO A 41 -2.53 -9.03 13.22
CA PRO A 41 -2.49 -9.09 11.75
C PRO A 41 -3.87 -8.99 11.09
N SER A 42 -4.90 -9.60 11.69
CA SER A 42 -6.26 -9.55 11.18
C SER A 42 -6.84 -8.13 11.24
N LYS A 43 -6.62 -7.40 12.34
CA LYS A 43 -7.07 -6.01 12.47
C LYS A 43 -6.30 -5.06 11.58
N LEU A 44 -4.99 -5.26 11.41
CA LEU A 44 -4.17 -4.49 10.46
C LEU A 44 -4.66 -4.68 9.02
N ALA A 45 -4.89 -5.93 8.61
CA ALA A 45 -5.41 -6.24 7.30
C ALA A 45 -6.79 -5.59 7.06
N LEU A 46 -7.70 -5.64 8.04
CA LEU A 46 -9.01 -4.96 7.96
C LEU A 46 -8.86 -3.43 7.88
N ALA A 47 -7.88 -2.86 8.57
CA ALA A 47 -7.57 -1.43 8.53
C ALA A 47 -6.78 -0.99 7.27
N GLY A 48 -6.59 -1.87 6.29
CA GLY A 48 -5.98 -1.54 5.00
C GLY A 48 -4.47 -1.73 4.92
N PHE A 49 -3.84 -2.29 5.96
CA PHE A 49 -2.39 -2.43 6.04
C PHE A 49 -1.87 -3.75 5.50
N VAL A 50 -0.65 -3.69 4.95
CA VAL A 50 0.24 -4.85 4.70
C VAL A 50 1.52 -4.66 5.51
N SER A 51 2.22 -5.75 5.82
CA SER A 51 3.50 -5.69 6.53
C SER A 51 4.55 -4.94 5.72
N SER A 52 5.15 -3.91 6.30
CA SER A 52 6.39 -3.25 5.84
C SER A 52 7.58 -3.59 6.75
N ALA A 53 7.38 -4.55 7.66
CA ALA A 53 8.35 -4.97 8.67
C ALA A 53 9.77 -5.18 8.14
N THR A 54 10.73 -4.60 8.84
CA THR A 54 12.17 -4.82 8.66
C THR A 54 12.77 -5.50 9.89
N SER A 55 14.06 -5.83 9.86
CA SER A 55 14.75 -6.33 11.06
C SER A 55 14.84 -5.28 12.17
N GLU A 56 14.81 -3.99 11.82
CA GLU A 56 14.90 -2.87 12.77
C GLU A 56 13.51 -2.47 13.28
N GLU A 57 12.50 -2.54 12.40
CA GLU A 57 11.12 -2.15 12.67
C GLU A 57 10.18 -3.33 12.41
N PRO A 58 10.11 -4.34 13.30
CA PRO A 58 9.35 -5.56 13.06
C PRO A 58 7.83 -5.36 13.13
N SER A 59 7.36 -4.25 13.70
CA SER A 59 5.94 -3.88 13.81
C SER A 59 5.52 -2.75 12.86
N SER A 60 6.26 -2.55 11.77
CA SER A 60 5.84 -1.60 10.73
C SER A 60 4.83 -2.22 9.75
N ALA A 61 3.83 -1.42 9.39
CA ALA A 61 2.85 -1.76 8.38
C ALA A 61 2.42 -0.53 7.57
N ILE A 62 2.27 -0.69 6.26
CA ILE A 62 1.91 0.36 5.32
C ILE A 62 0.50 0.17 4.77
N CYS A 63 -0.30 1.24 4.75
CA CYS A 63 -1.63 1.20 4.16
C CYS A 63 -1.57 1.21 2.63
N VAL A 64 -2.22 0.25 1.97
CA VAL A 64 -2.23 0.17 0.50
C VAL A 64 -3.06 1.28 -0.17
N PHE A 65 -3.96 1.92 0.58
CA PHE A 65 -4.85 2.95 0.05
C PHE A 65 -4.26 4.36 0.17
N CYS A 66 -3.51 4.68 1.23
CA CYS A 66 -2.95 6.02 1.43
C CYS A 66 -1.41 6.08 1.52
N ASP A 67 -0.71 4.94 1.41
CA ASP A 67 0.76 4.81 1.53
C ASP A 67 1.34 5.25 2.87
N ARG A 68 0.50 5.44 3.90
CA ARG A 68 0.99 5.76 5.23
C ARG A 68 1.60 4.52 5.88
N ASP A 69 2.89 4.60 6.16
CA ASP A 69 3.62 3.63 6.97
C ASP A 69 3.59 4.04 8.44
N LEU A 70 3.35 3.06 9.31
CA LEU A 70 3.22 3.23 10.76
C LEU A 70 3.91 2.08 11.48
N ILE A 71 4.60 2.41 12.56
CA ILE A 71 5.07 1.45 13.55
C ILE A 71 4.00 1.38 14.63
N PHE A 72 3.48 0.19 14.89
CA PHE A 72 2.44 -0.03 15.88
C PHE A 72 3.01 -0.57 17.18
N ASP A 73 2.37 -0.22 18.29
CA ASP A 73 2.52 -0.83 19.61
C ASP A 73 1.48 -1.96 19.81
N PRO A 74 1.66 -2.89 20.77
CA PRO A 74 0.76 -4.02 20.95
C PRO A 74 -0.67 -3.61 21.35
N GLU A 75 -0.82 -2.54 22.12
CA GLU A 75 -2.10 -2.01 22.59
C GLU A 75 -2.82 -1.14 21.56
N ASP A 76 -2.19 -0.82 20.43
CA ASP A 76 -2.80 0.03 19.40
C ASP A 76 -3.99 -0.66 18.73
N ASP A 77 -5.04 0.11 18.45
CA ASP A 77 -6.09 -0.32 17.55
C ASP A 77 -5.77 0.19 16.13
N PRO A 78 -5.46 -0.70 15.16
CA PRO A 78 -4.99 -0.29 13.84
C PRO A 78 -5.94 0.65 13.09
N TRP A 79 -7.25 0.47 13.25
CA TRP A 79 -8.24 1.33 12.59
C TRP A 79 -8.24 2.73 13.20
N LYS A 80 -8.20 2.82 14.54
CA LYS A 80 -8.17 4.11 15.23
C LYS A 80 -6.90 4.90 14.91
N GLU A 81 -5.74 4.25 14.97
CA GLU A 81 -4.48 4.91 14.60
C GLU A 81 -4.54 5.39 13.15
N HIS A 82 -5.03 4.56 12.22
CA HIS A 82 -5.17 4.97 10.83
C HIS A 82 -6.11 6.18 10.66
N ALA A 83 -7.28 6.17 11.30
CA ALA A 83 -8.22 7.29 11.24
C ALA A 83 -7.66 8.59 11.84
N ILE A 84 -6.82 8.50 12.88
CA ILE A 84 -6.17 9.66 13.50
C ILE A 84 -5.06 10.19 12.59
N ARG A 85 -4.22 9.32 12.03
CA ARG A 85 -3.03 9.70 11.26
C ARG A 85 -3.38 10.16 9.84
N GLU A 86 -4.35 9.52 9.20
CA GLU A 86 -4.76 9.79 7.81
C GLU A 86 -6.29 9.77 7.66
N PRO A 87 -7.00 10.78 8.20
CA PRO A 87 -8.47 10.83 8.16
C PRO A 87 -9.05 10.90 6.73
N GLU A 88 -8.23 11.33 5.76
CA GLU A 88 -8.61 11.48 4.36
C GLU A 88 -8.33 10.22 3.52
N CYS A 89 -7.83 9.15 4.13
CA CYS A 89 -7.63 7.88 3.44
C CYS A 89 -8.94 7.38 2.80
N PRO A 90 -8.93 6.95 1.52
CA PRO A 90 -10.14 6.46 0.85
C PRO A 90 -10.88 5.37 1.62
N LEU A 91 -10.16 4.47 2.31
CA LEU A 91 -10.74 3.43 3.14
C LEU A 91 -11.39 4.00 4.41
N ILE A 92 -10.72 4.92 5.10
CA ILE A 92 -11.24 5.54 6.33
C ILE A 92 -12.52 6.33 6.04
N ARG A 93 -12.60 6.98 4.88
CA ARG A 93 -13.80 7.69 4.42
C ARG A 93 -15.02 6.80 4.19
N LEU A 94 -14.86 5.48 4.09
CA LEU A 94 -15.97 4.52 4.05
C LEU A 94 -16.53 4.17 5.44
N ASN A 95 -16.10 4.89 6.50
CA ASN A 95 -16.69 4.85 7.85
C ASN A 95 -16.74 3.45 8.49
N ASN A 96 -15.64 2.69 8.39
CA ASN A 96 -15.46 1.38 9.03
C ASN A 96 -16.49 0.31 8.60
N LYS A 97 -17.05 0.44 7.39
CA LYS A 97 -17.81 -0.64 6.77
C LYS A 97 -16.89 -1.83 6.48
N SER A 98 -17.36 -3.03 6.81
CA SER A 98 -16.65 -4.25 6.46
C SER A 98 -16.72 -4.48 4.95
N GLU A 99 -15.77 -5.25 4.39
CA GLU A 99 -15.69 -5.49 2.94
C GLU A 99 -16.98 -6.12 2.37
N VAL A 100 -17.75 -6.84 3.19
CA VAL A 100 -19.04 -7.44 2.78
C VAL A 100 -20.20 -6.43 2.75
N ASP A 101 -20.03 -5.28 3.39
CA ASP A 101 -21.04 -4.22 3.49
C ASP A 101 -20.76 -3.07 2.50
N TRP A 102 -19.69 -3.16 1.70
CA TRP A 102 -19.37 -2.15 0.70
C TRP A 102 -20.41 -2.14 -0.41
N GLU A 103 -20.94 -0.97 -0.70
CA GLU A 103 -21.71 -0.73 -1.91
C GLU A 103 -20.78 -0.73 -3.13
N VAL A 104 -21.34 -0.96 -4.32
CA VAL A 104 -20.57 -1.01 -5.57
C VAL A 104 -19.77 0.27 -5.79
N GLU A 105 -20.34 1.44 -5.50
CA GLU A 105 -19.68 2.74 -5.64
C GLU A 105 -18.49 2.91 -4.68
N GLU A 106 -18.61 2.36 -3.47
CA GLU A 106 -17.56 2.40 -2.45
C GLU A 106 -16.39 1.49 -2.84
N ALA A 107 -16.69 0.25 -3.24
CA ALA A 107 -15.69 -0.67 -3.78
C ALA A 107 -15.02 -0.10 -5.03
N PHE A 108 -15.79 0.52 -5.93
CA PHE A 108 -15.26 1.14 -7.15
C PHE A 108 -14.33 2.31 -6.84
N THR A 109 -14.62 3.10 -5.80
CA THR A 109 -13.74 4.17 -5.32
C THR A 109 -12.37 3.63 -4.92
N LEU A 110 -12.34 2.55 -4.14
CA LEU A 110 -11.09 1.91 -3.72
C LEU A 110 -10.33 1.29 -4.90
N ILE A 111 -11.05 0.58 -5.79
CA ILE A 111 -10.48 -0.03 -7.00
C ILE A 111 -9.84 1.03 -7.89
N LYS A 112 -10.56 2.13 -8.15
CA LYS A 112 -10.05 3.25 -8.96
C LYS A 112 -8.79 3.84 -8.34
N HIS A 113 -8.78 4.03 -7.02
CA HIS A 113 -7.62 4.56 -6.33
C HIS A 113 -6.39 3.64 -6.46
N LEU A 114 -6.57 2.33 -6.21
CA LEU A 114 -5.49 1.34 -6.38
C LEU A 114 -4.99 1.24 -7.83
N ALA A 115 -5.90 1.27 -8.80
CA ALA A 115 -5.54 1.22 -10.22
C ALA A 115 -4.71 2.45 -10.65
N LEU A 116 -5.12 3.65 -10.23
CA LEU A 116 -4.38 4.88 -10.51
C LEU A 116 -2.98 4.86 -9.90
N LYS A 117 -2.85 4.34 -8.67
CA LYS A 117 -1.54 4.20 -8.01
C LYS A 117 -0.63 3.23 -8.75
N GLU A 118 -1.18 2.10 -9.19
CA GLU A 118 -0.41 1.12 -9.96
C GLU A 118 0.09 1.73 -11.28
N MET A 119 -0.79 2.42 -12.02
CA MET A 119 -0.40 3.12 -13.25
C MET A 119 0.63 4.23 -12.99
N SER A 120 0.48 5.00 -11.90
CA SER A 120 1.44 6.04 -11.53
C SER A 120 2.83 5.46 -11.28
N SER A 121 2.92 4.31 -10.60
CA SER A 121 4.20 3.66 -10.31
C SER A 121 4.95 3.18 -11.57
N GLU A 122 4.21 2.80 -12.62
CA GLU A 122 4.80 2.46 -13.92
C GLU A 122 5.38 3.71 -14.59
N PHE A 123 4.68 4.86 -14.52
CA PHE A 123 5.22 6.13 -15.01
C PHE A 123 6.46 6.60 -14.23
N ASP A 124 6.47 6.45 -12.90
CA ASP A 124 7.64 6.80 -12.07
C ASP A 124 8.88 5.98 -12.45
N THR A 125 8.68 4.70 -12.80
CA THR A 125 9.76 3.83 -13.26
C THR A 125 10.32 4.31 -14.60
N ILE A 126 9.45 4.67 -15.54
CA ILE A 126 9.85 5.25 -16.84
C ILE A 126 10.61 6.56 -16.64
N ALA A 127 10.14 7.44 -15.74
CA ALA A 127 10.78 8.71 -15.44
C ALA A 127 12.22 8.51 -14.94
N LYS A 128 12.44 7.57 -14.01
CA LYS A 128 13.79 7.23 -13.53
C LYS A 128 14.72 6.74 -14.62
N THR A 129 14.24 5.86 -15.51
CA THR A 129 15.05 5.39 -16.65
C THR A 129 15.45 6.53 -17.59
N ILE A 130 14.55 7.50 -17.79
CA ILE A 130 14.85 8.70 -18.59
C ILE A 130 15.93 9.55 -17.90
N GLU A 131 15.80 9.80 -16.59
CA GLU A 131 16.78 10.56 -15.80
C GLU A 131 18.17 9.91 -15.84
N GLU A 132 18.26 8.59 -15.68
CA GLU A 132 19.50 7.83 -15.80
C GLU A 132 20.14 7.99 -17.18
N GLY A 133 19.34 7.87 -18.24
CA GLY A 133 19.81 8.06 -19.62
C GLY A 133 20.33 9.48 -19.88
N TYR A 134 19.69 10.52 -19.33
CA TYR A 134 20.20 11.89 -19.42
C TYR A 134 21.53 12.07 -18.70
N ASN A 135 21.67 11.50 -17.50
CA ASN A 135 22.91 11.56 -16.73
C ASN A 135 24.07 10.89 -17.48
N ASP A 136 23.83 9.75 -18.14
CA ASP A 136 24.84 9.07 -18.96
C ASP A 136 25.31 9.92 -20.15
N ILE A 137 24.38 10.58 -20.85
CA ILE A 137 24.72 11.47 -21.98
C ILE A 137 25.57 12.65 -21.52
N LEU A 138 25.24 13.27 -20.38
CA LEU A 138 26.02 14.37 -19.80
C LEU A 138 27.45 13.93 -19.48
N LEU A 139 27.61 12.76 -18.86
CA LEU A 139 28.91 12.19 -18.53
C LEU A 139 29.77 11.87 -19.77
N MET A 140 29.13 11.49 -20.89
CA MET A 140 29.83 11.25 -22.17
C MET A 140 30.33 12.55 -22.81
N ASN A 141 29.54 13.63 -22.73
CA ASN A 141 29.92 14.93 -23.28
C ASN A 141 31.07 15.59 -22.49
N ASP A 142 31.08 15.44 -21.17
CA ASP A 142 32.17 15.96 -20.33
C ASP A 142 33.51 15.27 -20.60
N LYS A 143 33.51 13.95 -20.89
CA LYS A 143 34.72 13.19 -21.25
C LYS A 143 35.28 13.50 -22.63
N THR A 144 34.47 14.07 -23.52
CA THR A 144 34.87 14.39 -24.91
C THR A 144 35.45 15.80 -25.04
N THR A 145 35.33 16.62 -23.99
CA THR A 145 35.79 18.02 -23.95
C THR A 145 37.16 18.17 -23.26
N MET A 146 37.82 17.05 -22.92
CA MET A 146 39.19 16.97 -22.37
C MET A 146 40.13 16.27 -23.35
#